data_AF-J3MIN3-F1
#
_entry.id   AF-J3MIN3-F1
#
_cell.length_a   1.000
_cell.length_b   1.000
_cell.length_c   1.000
_cell.angle_alpha   90.00
_cell.angle_beta   90.00
_cell.angle_gamma   90.00
#
_symmetry.space_group_name_H-M   'P 1'
#
loop_
_entity.id
_entity.type
_entity.pdbx_description
1 polymer ?
#
loop_
_entity_poly.entity_id
_entity_poly.type
_entity_poly.pdbx_seq_one_letter_code
_entity_poly.pdbx_strand_id
1 'polypeptide(L)'
;MIREVFDVSGLKAHSIVLRPRDPDTITPHALFLSYQPEPGAKMLDPEVYPRPTGEVYICGMTKDAEVPDDPATITGEPDSIAMLHKIAGRVSSQLKREEGAEVVAEQACYLPCTSDGLPVIGEMPGVKGCYVATGHNCWGILNAPATGAALAELILEGNAKIVDLAPFSPARFLKKRSKRGV
;
A
#
# COMPACT_ATOMS: atom_id res chain seq x y z
N MET A 1 -13.09 14.70 -16.55
CA MET A 1 -12.00 14.46 -17.52
C MET A 1 -11.11 13.23 -17.18
N ILE A 2 -10.38 13.16 -16.04
CA ILE A 2 -9.57 11.96 -15.68
C ILE A 2 -10.44 10.82 -15.11
N ARG A 3 -11.35 11.12 -14.17
CA ARG A 3 -12.30 10.15 -13.56
C ARG A 3 -13.24 9.47 -14.56
N GLU A 4 -13.32 9.99 -15.79
CA GLU A 4 -14.15 9.39 -16.86
C GLU A 4 -13.46 8.23 -17.59
N VAL A 5 -12.14 8.11 -17.43
CA VAL A 5 -11.31 7.08 -18.08
C VAL A 5 -11.05 5.91 -17.13
N PHE A 6 -10.60 6.19 -15.90
CA PHE A 6 -10.36 5.19 -14.86
C PHE A 6 -10.57 5.79 -13.47
N ASP A 7 -10.70 4.92 -12.48
CA ASP A 7 -10.85 5.29 -11.07
C ASP A 7 -9.70 4.73 -10.23
N VAL A 8 -9.28 5.51 -9.24
CA VAL A 8 -8.27 5.14 -8.24
C VAL A 8 -8.87 5.41 -6.87
N SER A 9 -9.16 4.34 -6.14
CA SER A 9 -9.69 4.40 -4.79
C SER A 9 -8.57 4.30 -3.75
N GLY A 10 -8.88 4.73 -2.53
CA GLY A 10 -8.00 4.60 -1.38
C GLY A 10 -8.31 3.35 -0.56
N LEU A 11 -7.29 2.54 -0.30
CA LEU A 11 -7.34 1.53 0.75
C LEU A 11 -6.52 2.02 1.93
N LYS A 12 -7.19 2.43 3.00
CA LYS A 12 -6.52 2.92 4.21
C LYS A 12 -5.88 1.73 4.93
N ALA A 13 -4.58 1.81 5.18
CA ALA A 13 -3.80 0.80 5.91
C ALA A 13 -3.20 1.43 7.17
N HIS A 14 -3.04 0.61 8.21
CA HIS A 14 -2.52 1.04 9.50
C HIS A 14 -1.15 0.40 9.75
N SER A 15 -0.34 1.08 10.55
CA SER A 15 0.94 0.54 10.98
C SER A 15 1.37 1.05 12.34
N ILE A 16 2.22 0.24 12.98
CA ILE A 16 2.93 0.60 14.20
C ILE A 16 4.41 0.31 13.99
N VAL A 17 5.25 1.10 14.64
CA VAL A 17 6.69 0.85 14.76
C VAL A 17 6.99 0.67 16.23
N LEU A 18 7.56 -0.48 16.57
CA LEU A 18 7.93 -0.83 17.92
C LEU A 18 9.44 -0.99 18.02
N ARG A 19 10.03 -0.55 19.13
CA ARG A 19 11.41 -0.88 19.46
C ARG A 19 11.40 -1.78 20.71
N PRO A 20 11.77 -3.07 20.60
CA PRO A 20 11.92 -3.95 21.74
C PRO A 20 12.97 -3.41 22.71
N ARG A 21 12.87 -3.79 23.99
CA ARG A 21 13.88 -3.45 25.00
C ARG A 21 15.25 -4.05 24.68
N ASP A 22 15.26 -5.26 24.11
CA ASP A 22 16.46 -5.96 23.67
C ASP A 22 16.31 -6.36 22.20
N PRO A 23 16.65 -5.45 21.25
CA PRO A 23 16.43 -5.68 19.82
C PRO A 23 17.16 -6.91 19.26
N ASP A 24 18.29 -7.29 19.84
CA ASP A 24 19.11 -8.43 19.39
C ASP A 24 18.40 -9.78 19.59
N THR A 25 17.35 -9.81 20.41
CA THR A 25 16.49 -10.99 20.59
C THR A 25 15.50 -11.21 19.45
N ILE A 26 15.29 -10.22 18.58
CA ILE A 26 14.41 -10.34 17.42
C ILE A 26 15.23 -10.79 16.20
N THR A 27 14.91 -11.98 15.69
CA THR A 27 15.51 -12.48 14.46
C THR A 27 15.07 -11.66 13.24
N PRO A 28 15.88 -11.54 12.16
CA PRO A 28 15.56 -10.74 10.98
C PRO A 28 14.55 -11.39 10.01
N HIS A 29 13.59 -12.17 10.53
CA HIS A 29 12.57 -12.83 9.73
C HIS A 29 11.37 -11.91 9.52
N ALA A 30 11.09 -11.60 8.25
CA ALA A 30 9.81 -11.02 7.87
C ALA A 30 8.70 -12.09 7.93
N LEU A 31 7.57 -11.75 8.53
CA LEU A 31 6.42 -12.64 8.65
C LEU A 31 5.24 -12.10 7.85
N PHE A 32 4.65 -12.97 7.05
CA PHE A 32 3.37 -12.76 6.36
C PHE A 32 2.37 -13.71 7.00
N LEU A 33 1.37 -13.16 7.68
CA LEU A 33 0.52 -13.92 8.57
C LEU A 33 -0.92 -13.86 8.10
N SER A 34 -1.68 -14.92 8.38
CA SER A 34 -3.14 -14.85 8.44
C SER A 34 -3.56 -15.02 9.90
N TYR A 35 -4.27 -14.03 10.41
CA TYR A 35 -4.65 -13.90 11.81
C TYR A 35 -6.17 -13.81 11.95
N GLN A 36 -6.75 -14.77 12.68
CA GLN A 36 -8.15 -14.76 13.05
C GLN A 36 -8.25 -14.38 14.54
N PRO A 37 -8.79 -13.19 14.90
CA PRO A 37 -8.81 -12.72 16.28
C PRO A 37 -9.58 -13.63 17.25
N GLU A 38 -10.67 -14.21 16.76
CA GLU A 38 -11.59 -15.10 17.47
C GLU A 38 -12.19 -16.10 16.45
N PRO A 39 -12.54 -17.34 16.83
CA PRO A 39 -13.15 -18.30 15.92
C PRO A 39 -14.35 -17.72 15.15
N GLY A 40 -14.30 -17.79 13.82
CA GLY A 40 -15.35 -17.27 12.93
C GLY A 40 -15.25 -15.77 12.61
N ALA A 41 -14.32 -15.02 13.22
CA ALA A 41 -14.05 -13.64 12.86
C ALA A 41 -13.39 -13.54 11.47
N LYS A 42 -13.49 -12.36 10.85
CA LYS A 42 -12.83 -12.05 9.58
C LYS A 42 -11.31 -12.30 9.71
N MET A 43 -10.74 -12.99 8.72
CA MET A 43 -9.29 -13.15 8.62
C MET A 43 -8.63 -11.80 8.36
N LEU A 44 -7.52 -11.56 9.03
CA LEU A 44 -6.68 -10.38 8.87
C LEU A 44 -5.31 -10.83 8.38
N ASP A 45 -4.68 -10.06 7.51
CA ASP A 45 -3.37 -10.43 6.94
C ASP A 45 -2.30 -9.39 7.33
N PRO A 46 -1.87 -9.37 8.61
CA PRO A 46 -0.82 -8.46 9.06
C PRO A 46 0.55 -8.96 8.60
N GLU A 47 1.47 -8.01 8.45
CA GLU A 47 2.85 -8.27 8.10
C GLU A 47 3.77 -7.72 9.19
N VAL A 48 4.85 -8.43 9.50
CA VAL A 48 5.82 -8.06 10.54
C VAL A 48 7.22 -8.02 9.94
N TYR A 49 7.89 -6.89 10.11
CA TYR A 49 9.19 -6.61 9.51
C TYR A 49 10.17 -6.10 10.58
N PRO A 50 11.02 -6.98 11.13
CA PRO A 50 12.20 -6.57 11.85
C PRO A 50 13.14 -5.77 10.94
N ARG A 51 13.70 -4.68 11.46
CA ARG A 51 14.61 -3.78 10.74
C ARG A 51 16.02 -3.86 11.33
N PRO A 52 17.07 -3.65 10.52
CA PRO A 52 18.46 -3.59 11.00
C PRO A 52 18.73 -2.51 12.06
N THR A 53 17.85 -1.51 12.17
CA THR A 53 17.89 -0.45 13.19
C THR A 53 17.38 -0.90 14.56
N GLY A 54 16.94 -2.15 14.70
CA GLY A 54 16.37 -2.70 15.93
C GLY A 54 14.88 -2.41 16.11
N GLU A 55 14.24 -1.68 15.19
CA GLU A 55 12.79 -1.51 15.18
C GLU A 55 12.10 -2.68 14.50
N VAL A 56 10.84 -2.91 14.86
CA VAL A 56 9.94 -3.84 14.18
C VAL A 56 8.75 -3.04 13.66
N TYR A 57 8.58 -3.05 12.35
CA TYR A 57 7.44 -2.45 11.66
C TYR A 57 6.35 -3.50 11.47
N ILE A 58 5.14 -3.17 11.87
CA ILE A 58 3.98 -4.05 11.74
C ILE A 58 2.88 -3.28 11.04
N CYS A 59 2.29 -3.86 10.00
CA CYS A 59 1.22 -3.22 9.25
C CYS A 59 0.07 -4.17 8.94
N GLY A 60 -1.08 -3.58 8.60
CA GLY A 60 -2.27 -4.32 8.23
C GLY A 60 -3.53 -3.49 8.48
N MET A 61 -4.61 -4.15 8.86
CA MET A 61 -5.91 -3.54 9.18
C MET A 61 -6.38 -2.60 8.08
N THR A 62 -6.54 -3.14 6.87
CA THR A 62 -6.94 -2.36 5.71
C THR A 62 -8.45 -2.14 5.66
N LYS A 63 -8.86 -0.95 5.23
CA LYS A 63 -10.27 -0.57 5.10
C LYS A 63 -10.46 0.34 3.89
N ASP A 64 -11.50 0.07 3.10
CA ASP A 64 -11.90 0.99 2.03
C ASP A 64 -12.33 2.32 2.66
N ALA A 65 -11.70 3.40 2.21
CA ALA A 65 -11.99 4.73 2.73
C ALA A 65 -11.72 5.78 1.65
N GLU A 66 -12.47 6.87 1.69
CA GLU A 66 -12.17 8.03 0.85
C GLU A 66 -10.83 8.63 1.27
N VAL A 67 -10.04 9.02 0.28
CA VAL A 67 -8.75 9.69 0.49
C VAL A 67 -9.05 11.14 0.84
N PRO A 68 -8.61 11.65 2.01
CA PRO A 68 -8.78 13.05 2.35
C PRO A 68 -7.91 13.93 1.46
N ASP A 69 -8.36 15.17 1.23
CA ASP A 69 -7.60 16.14 0.40
C ASP A 69 -6.26 16.53 1.06
N ASP A 70 -6.24 16.65 2.38
CA ASP A 70 -5.05 16.99 3.15
C ASP A 70 -4.40 15.73 3.77
N PRO A 71 -3.23 15.30 3.29
CA PRO A 71 -2.54 14.15 3.84
C PRO A 71 -2.12 14.32 5.31
N ALA A 72 -1.97 15.55 5.80
CA ALA A 72 -1.63 15.79 7.21
C ALA A 72 -2.77 15.41 8.17
N THR A 73 -4.00 15.26 7.68
CA THR A 73 -5.15 14.83 8.48
C THR A 73 -5.24 13.32 8.66
N ILE A 74 -4.39 12.55 7.96
CA ILE A 74 -4.42 11.10 8.00
C ILE A 74 -3.87 10.62 9.36
N THR A 75 -4.75 9.97 10.11
CA THR A 75 -4.45 9.40 11.43
C THR A 75 -4.85 7.93 11.50
N GLY A 76 -4.19 7.18 12.39
CA GLY A 76 -4.53 5.79 12.66
C GLY A 76 -5.86 5.65 13.39
N GLU A 77 -6.70 4.70 12.95
CA GLU A 77 -7.92 4.35 13.67
C GLU A 77 -7.57 3.59 14.97
N PRO A 78 -8.07 4.02 16.15
CA PRO A 78 -7.68 3.44 17.44
C PRO A 78 -7.85 1.91 17.52
N ASP A 79 -8.95 1.37 17.00
CA ASP A 79 -9.21 -0.08 17.03
C ASP A 79 -8.24 -0.87 16.16
N SER A 80 -7.91 -0.33 14.99
CA SER A 80 -6.92 -0.92 14.07
C SER A 80 -5.53 -0.93 14.71
N ILE A 81 -5.14 0.19 15.33
CA ILE A 81 -3.88 0.30 16.05
C ILE A 81 -3.83 -0.68 17.24
N ALA A 82 -4.89 -0.74 18.04
CA ALA A 82 -4.98 -1.67 19.17
C ALA A 82 -4.87 -3.14 18.71
N MET A 83 -5.48 -3.49 17.58
CA MET A 83 -5.36 -4.82 16.99
C MET A 83 -3.92 -5.13 16.57
N LEU A 84 -3.20 -4.17 15.98
CA LEU A 84 -1.78 -4.36 15.63
C LEU A 84 -0.92 -4.60 16.87
N HIS A 85 -1.13 -3.89 17.98
CA HIS A 85 -0.43 -4.18 19.25
C HIS A 85 -0.78 -5.56 19.80
N LYS A 86 -2.07 -5.97 19.73
CA LYS A 86 -2.50 -7.32 20.13
C LYS A 86 -1.76 -8.38 19.32
N ILE A 87 -1.67 -8.21 18.01
CA ILE A 87 -0.95 -9.14 17.12
C ILE A 87 0.55 -9.13 17.42
N ALA A 88 1.16 -7.96 17.60
CA ALA A 88 2.57 -7.82 17.94
C ALA A 88 2.93 -8.66 19.19
N GLY A 89 2.13 -8.51 20.26
CA GLY A 89 2.31 -9.25 21.49
C GLY A 89 2.03 -10.76 21.40
N ARG A 90 1.31 -11.20 20.36
CA ARG A 90 1.11 -12.63 20.05
C ARG A 90 2.28 -13.21 19.26
N VAL A 91 2.86 -12.41 18.37
CA VAL A 91 4.04 -12.80 17.59
C VAL A 91 5.26 -12.90 18.50
N SER A 92 5.45 -11.95 19.43
CA SER A 92 6.54 -11.99 20.40
C SER A 92 6.20 -11.21 21.67
N SER A 93 6.55 -11.75 22.84
CA SER A 93 6.44 -11.04 24.11
C SER A 93 7.30 -9.77 24.15
N GLN A 94 8.42 -9.74 23.42
CA GLN A 94 9.32 -8.59 23.33
C GLN A 94 8.72 -7.38 22.61
N LEU A 95 7.58 -7.58 21.91
CA LEU A 95 6.84 -6.51 21.22
C LEU A 95 5.67 -5.99 22.04
N LYS A 96 5.49 -6.46 23.27
CA LYS A 96 4.46 -5.95 24.18
C LYS A 96 4.92 -4.67 24.83
N ARG A 97 4.02 -3.68 24.91
CA ARG A 97 4.26 -2.43 25.63
C ARG A 97 4.49 -2.68 27.11
N GLU A 98 3.70 -3.56 27.69
CA GLU A 98 3.77 -3.94 29.10
C GLU A 98 5.10 -4.63 29.48
N GLU A 99 5.79 -5.23 28.50
CA GLU A 99 7.11 -5.84 28.67
C GLU A 99 8.27 -4.86 28.33
N GLY A 100 7.95 -3.59 28.05
CA GLY A 100 8.92 -2.52 27.85
C GLY A 100 9.26 -2.19 26.40
N ALA A 101 8.47 -2.66 25.41
CA ALA A 101 8.62 -2.20 24.03
C ALA A 101 8.21 -0.72 23.90
N GLU A 102 9.10 0.10 23.34
CA GLU A 102 8.84 1.50 23.01
C GLU A 102 7.95 1.58 21.77
N VAL A 103 6.95 2.46 21.79
CA VAL A 103 6.12 2.77 20.64
C VAL A 103 6.75 3.96 19.92
N VAL A 104 7.42 3.69 18.80
CA VAL A 104 8.10 4.72 18.01
C VAL A 104 7.11 5.48 17.14
N ALA A 105 6.11 4.79 16.59
CA ALA A 105 5.07 5.41 15.77
C ALA A 105 3.78 4.59 15.74
N GLU A 106 2.66 5.28 15.58
CA GLU A 106 1.34 4.73 15.28
C GLU A 106 0.70 5.57 14.18
N GLN A 107 0.41 4.96 13.04
CA GLN A 107 0.14 5.71 11.83
C GLN A 107 -0.87 5.00 10.92
N ALA A 108 -1.29 5.73 9.90
CA ALA A 108 -2.01 5.18 8.77
C ALA A 108 -1.56 5.87 7.47
N CYS A 109 -1.77 5.18 6.37
CA CYS A 109 -1.59 5.72 5.03
C CYS A 109 -2.64 5.13 4.08
N TYR A 110 -2.65 5.57 2.83
CA TYR A 110 -3.55 5.05 1.82
C TYR A 110 -2.75 4.39 0.70
N LEU A 111 -3.18 3.18 0.34
CA LEU A 111 -2.71 2.49 -0.84
C LEU A 111 -3.61 2.90 -2.02
N PRO A 112 -3.06 3.46 -3.12
CA PRO A 112 -3.83 3.81 -4.29
C PRO A 112 -4.15 2.54 -5.08
N CYS A 113 -5.44 2.22 -5.22
CA CYS A 113 -5.92 0.99 -5.81
C CYS A 113 -6.74 1.27 -7.06
N THR A 114 -6.46 0.55 -8.13
CA THR A 114 -7.27 0.57 -9.36
C THR A 114 -8.24 -0.61 -9.35
N SER A 115 -9.34 -0.52 -10.11
CA SER A 115 -10.35 -1.58 -10.15
C SER A 115 -9.84 -2.95 -10.62
N ASP A 116 -8.71 -2.98 -11.34
CA ASP A 116 -8.08 -4.20 -11.84
C ASP A 116 -6.77 -4.56 -11.12
N GLY A 117 -6.41 -3.82 -10.06
CA GLY A 117 -5.23 -4.07 -9.24
C GLY A 117 -3.88 -3.79 -9.93
N LEU A 118 -3.89 -3.29 -11.17
CA LEU A 118 -2.68 -2.95 -11.92
C LEU A 118 -2.44 -1.44 -11.91
N PRO A 119 -1.16 -0.99 -11.88
CA PRO A 119 -0.83 0.42 -12.06
C PRO A 119 -1.41 1.00 -13.35
N VAL A 120 -1.62 2.31 -13.36
CA VAL A 120 -1.99 3.08 -14.55
C VAL A 120 -0.81 3.98 -14.90
N ILE A 121 -0.15 3.66 -16.00
CA ILE A 121 1.08 4.30 -16.45
C ILE A 121 0.94 4.61 -17.94
N GLY A 122 1.07 5.88 -18.33
CA GLY A 122 1.10 6.30 -19.73
C GLY A 122 0.40 7.62 -20.00
N GLU A 123 0.31 7.97 -21.29
CA GLU A 123 -0.39 9.17 -21.75
C GLU A 123 -1.92 9.03 -21.60
N MET A 124 -2.57 10.11 -21.17
CA MET A 124 -4.01 10.19 -21.01
C MET A 124 -4.71 10.25 -22.37
N PRO A 125 -5.67 9.34 -22.66
CA PRO A 125 -6.46 9.39 -23.87
C PRO A 125 -7.19 10.72 -24.01
N GLY A 126 -7.03 11.37 -25.17
CA GLY A 126 -7.70 12.63 -25.49
C GLY A 126 -7.03 13.89 -24.92
N VAL A 127 -5.92 13.78 -24.18
CA VAL A 127 -5.18 14.92 -23.63
C VAL A 127 -3.69 14.77 -23.93
N LYS A 128 -3.26 15.35 -25.06
CA LYS A 128 -1.86 15.27 -25.51
C LYS A 128 -0.91 15.88 -24.47
N GLY A 129 0.17 15.18 -24.16
CA GLY A 129 1.21 15.62 -23.23
C GLY A 129 0.84 15.49 -21.75
N CYS A 130 -0.32 14.91 -21.43
CA CYS A 130 -0.71 14.61 -20.05
C CYS A 130 -0.41 13.14 -19.75
N TYR A 131 0.48 12.89 -18.80
CA TYR A 131 0.92 11.55 -18.42
C TYR A 131 0.55 11.24 -16.98
N VAL A 132 0.24 9.98 -16.70
CA VAL A 132 -0.06 9.49 -15.36
C VAL A 132 0.81 8.29 -15.02
N ALA A 133 1.13 8.15 -13.73
CA ALA A 133 1.75 6.97 -13.13
C ALA A 133 1.19 6.83 -11.70
N THR A 134 0.17 5.99 -11.53
CA THR A 134 -0.59 5.87 -10.27
C THR A 134 -1.14 4.45 -10.08
N GLY A 135 -1.80 4.20 -8.94
CA GLY A 135 -2.49 2.93 -8.69
C GLY A 135 -1.57 1.77 -8.35
N HIS A 136 -0.38 2.06 -7.81
CA HIS A 136 0.64 1.05 -7.52
C HIS A 136 0.44 0.26 -6.23
N ASN A 137 -0.68 0.43 -5.51
CA ASN A 137 -0.96 -0.21 -4.22
C ASN A 137 0.24 -0.17 -3.23
N CYS A 138 0.52 -1.25 -2.49
CA CYS A 138 1.72 -1.42 -1.67
C CYS A 138 3.04 -1.53 -2.46
N TRP A 139 3.02 -1.74 -3.78
CA TRP A 139 4.22 -1.89 -4.61
C TRP A 139 4.81 -0.58 -5.14
N GLY A 140 4.21 0.58 -4.81
CA GLY A 140 4.61 1.88 -5.34
C GLY A 140 6.08 2.23 -5.13
N ILE A 141 6.58 2.07 -3.90
CA ILE A 141 7.98 2.40 -3.58
C ILE A 141 8.95 1.47 -4.32
N LEU A 142 8.66 0.16 -4.33
CA LEU A 142 9.49 -0.83 -5.00
C LEU A 142 9.55 -0.59 -6.52
N ASN A 143 8.41 -0.28 -7.14
CA ASN A 143 8.29 -0.14 -8.59
C ASN A 143 8.58 1.29 -9.09
N ALA A 144 8.79 2.26 -8.21
CA ALA A 144 9.01 3.67 -8.58
C ALA A 144 10.20 3.87 -9.54
N PRO A 145 11.38 3.25 -9.35
CA PRO A 145 12.51 3.45 -10.27
C PRO A 145 12.20 3.01 -11.70
N ALA A 146 11.64 1.81 -11.87
CA ALA A 146 11.27 1.28 -13.19
C ALA A 146 10.13 2.09 -13.82
N THR A 147 9.14 2.50 -13.03
CA THR A 147 8.02 3.33 -13.49
C THR A 147 8.52 4.69 -13.99
N GLY A 148 9.39 5.36 -13.23
CA GLY A 148 9.94 6.67 -13.59
C GLY A 148 10.79 6.59 -14.86
N ALA A 149 11.66 5.59 -14.97
CA ALA A 149 12.47 5.37 -16.17
C ALA A 149 11.60 5.11 -17.42
N ALA A 150 10.62 4.20 -17.32
CA ALA A 150 9.72 3.89 -18.43
C ALA A 150 8.87 5.10 -18.83
N LEU A 151 8.39 5.88 -17.87
CA LEU A 151 7.61 7.09 -18.14
C LEU A 151 8.46 8.17 -18.81
N ALA A 152 9.73 8.33 -18.41
CA ALA A 152 10.65 9.27 -19.03
C ALA A 152 10.93 8.91 -20.49
N GLU A 153 11.20 7.63 -20.79
CA GLU A 153 11.35 7.13 -22.17
C GLU A 153 10.08 7.40 -22.99
N LEU A 154 8.90 7.11 -22.42
CA LEU A 154 7.62 7.38 -23.08
C LEU A 154 7.44 8.87 -23.42
N ILE A 155 7.80 9.76 -22.49
CA ILE A 155 7.67 11.22 -22.66
C ILE A 155 8.65 11.74 -23.73
N LEU A 156 9.91 11.30 -23.69
CA LEU A 156 10.98 11.85 -24.53
C LEU A 156 11.03 11.21 -25.91
N GLU A 157 10.76 9.90 -25.99
CA GLU A 157 10.96 9.09 -27.19
C GLU A 157 9.66 8.60 -27.80
N GLY A 158 8.52 8.78 -27.11
CA GLY A 158 7.20 8.30 -27.54
C GLY A 158 6.97 6.81 -27.31
N ASN A 159 7.93 6.07 -26.76
CA ASN A 159 7.79 4.66 -26.41
C ASN A 159 8.75 4.26 -25.28
N ALA A 160 8.27 3.43 -24.34
CA ALA A 160 9.12 2.83 -23.31
C ALA A 160 9.80 1.55 -23.82
N LYS A 161 11.10 1.43 -23.60
CA LYS A 161 11.95 0.29 -23.99
C LYS A 161 12.30 -0.58 -22.79
N ILE A 162 12.46 0.02 -21.60
CA ILE A 162 12.85 -0.71 -20.39
C ILE A 162 11.77 -1.71 -19.93
N VAL A 163 10.50 -1.34 -20.11
CA VAL A 163 9.31 -2.15 -19.75
C VAL A 163 8.21 -1.87 -20.77
N ASP A 164 7.49 -2.92 -21.18
CA ASP A 164 6.27 -2.77 -21.97
C ASP A 164 5.16 -2.14 -21.13
N LEU A 165 4.79 -0.89 -21.46
CA LEU A 165 3.74 -0.15 -20.77
C LEU A 165 2.32 -0.45 -21.30
N ALA A 166 2.16 -1.25 -22.36
CA ALA A 166 0.84 -1.53 -22.94
C ALA A 166 -0.18 -2.09 -21.93
N PRO A 167 0.18 -3.01 -21.00
CA PRO A 167 -0.74 -3.51 -19.98
C PRO A 167 -1.17 -2.44 -18.96
N PHE A 168 -0.35 -1.40 -18.77
CA PHE A 168 -0.55 -0.34 -17.78
C PHE A 168 -1.16 0.93 -18.39
N SER A 169 -1.32 1.00 -19.71
CA SER A 169 -1.87 2.17 -20.39
C SER A 169 -3.25 2.56 -19.84
N PRO A 170 -3.53 3.86 -19.61
CA PRO A 170 -4.87 4.31 -19.22
C PRO A 170 -5.95 3.94 -20.26
N ALA A 171 -5.57 3.82 -21.54
CA ALA A 171 -6.48 3.44 -22.63
C ALA A 171 -7.11 2.05 -22.44
N ARG A 172 -6.54 1.18 -21.59
CA ARG A 172 -7.09 -0.16 -21.32
C ARG A 172 -8.50 -0.13 -20.74
N PHE A 173 -8.86 0.94 -20.04
CA PHE A 173 -10.20 1.09 -19.43
C PHE A 173 -11.26 1.55 -20.44
N LEU A 174 -10.87 2.17 -21.55
CA LEU A 174 -11.81 2.57 -22.60
C LEU A 174 -12.42 1.36 -23.33
N LYS A 175 -11.66 0.26 -23.45
CA LYS A 175 -12.13 -0.97 -24.11
C LYS A 175 -13.19 -1.73 -23.31
N LYS A 176 -13.27 -1.56 -21.99
CA LYS A 176 -14.21 -2.29 -21.12
C LYS A 176 -15.64 -1.73 -21.10
N ARG A 177 -15.89 -0.50 -21.58
CA ARG A 177 -17.23 0.13 -21.58
C ARG A 177 -18.19 -0.40 -22.65
N SER A 178 -17.71 -1.17 -23.63
CA SER A 178 -18.54 -1.69 -24.73
C SER A 178 -19.45 -2.89 -24.37
N LYS A 179 -19.33 -3.51 -23.18
CA LYS A 179 -20.07 -4.74 -22.82
C LYS A 179 -21.13 -4.61 -21.72
N ARG A 180 -21.49 -3.40 -21.28
CA ARG A 180 -22.61 -3.17 -20.32
C ARG A 180 -23.71 -2.31 -20.93
N GLY A 181 -24.26 -2.77 -22.04
CA GLY A 181 -25.35 -2.10 -22.74
C GLY A 181 -26.18 -3.08 -23.54
N VAL A 182 -26.90 -3.98 -22.85
CA VAL A 182 -28.22 -4.52 -23.19
C VAL A 182 -28.93 -4.78 -21.87
#